data_AF-A0A842VJ89-F1
#
_entry.id   AF-A0A842VJ89-F1
#
_cell.length_a   1.000
_cell.length_b   1.000
_cell.length_c   1.000
_cell.angle_alpha   90.00
_cell.angle_beta   90.00
_cell.angle_gamma   90.00
#
_symmetry.space_group_name_H-M   'P 1'
#
loop_
_entity.id
_entity.type
_entity.pdbx_description
1 polymer ?
#
loop_
_entity_poly.entity_id
_entity_poly.type
_entity_poly.pdbx_seq_one_letter_code
_entity_poly.pdbx_strand_id
1 'polypeptide(L)'
;MWEWRIFLELDKVNENFLDQTLRDKLNSAFLEQRIDFYYNLKEANFGLKERGKMNHKVFLPKLELKLLIDRVGWGAELWEKCVKIQVKKSINPFIGLSREFIIENLTLASRSLHQKYSKDIHRIKRLFENSDIRRVEVKKKRRKIDIKDIPRDPIISNKITLSFEKAEISILKQSWITYEIESNNLSVLRNFLAKNQLSQRGLVMGYPKFIQMIAP
;
A
#
# COMPACT_ATOMS: atom_id res chain seq x y z
N MET A 1 2.36 6.25 9.06
CA MET A 1 2.93 6.64 7.74
C MET A 1 1.77 6.78 6.78
N TRP A 2 1.80 7.78 5.91
CA TRP A 2 0.71 8.13 5.00
C TRP A 2 1.05 7.68 3.59
N GLU A 3 0.03 7.23 2.88
CA GLU A 3 0.13 6.80 1.49
C GLU A 3 -1.03 7.39 0.71
N TRP A 4 -0.73 8.06 -0.39
CA TRP A 4 -1.71 8.35 -1.41
C TRP A 4 -1.51 7.37 -2.57
N ARG A 5 -2.60 6.80 -3.10
CA ARG A 5 -2.52 5.86 -4.23
C ARG A 5 -3.68 6.02 -5.20
N ILE A 6 -3.39 5.81 -6.48
CA ILE A 6 -4.38 5.60 -7.54
C ILE A 6 -4.09 4.30 -8.31
N PHE A 7 -5.15 3.70 -8.85
CA PHE A 7 -5.10 2.55 -9.76
C PHE A 7 -5.75 2.93 -11.09
N LEU A 8 -5.10 2.57 -12.19
CA LEU A 8 -5.52 2.82 -13.56
C LEU A 8 -5.47 1.51 -14.33
N GLU A 9 -6.51 1.21 -15.10
CA GLU A 9 -6.50 0.07 -16.03
C GLU A 9 -5.40 0.27 -17.07
N LEU A 10 -4.57 -0.75 -17.31
CA LEU A 10 -3.35 -0.62 -18.11
C LEU A 10 -3.60 -0.03 -19.52
N ASP A 11 -4.70 -0.38 -20.14
CA ASP A 11 -5.15 0.07 -21.47
C ASP A 11 -5.74 1.49 -21.48
N LYS A 12 -6.02 2.09 -20.31
CA LYS A 12 -6.61 3.43 -20.15
C LYS A 12 -5.63 4.45 -19.56
N VAL A 13 -4.37 4.08 -19.36
CA VAL A 13 -3.38 4.96 -18.73
C VAL A 13 -2.98 6.10 -19.67
N ASN A 14 -3.28 7.32 -19.24
CA ASN A 14 -2.69 8.53 -19.79
C ASN A 14 -1.81 9.17 -18.70
N GLU A 15 -0.50 9.33 -18.91
CA GLU A 15 0.41 9.85 -17.87
C GLU A 15 0.56 11.37 -17.87
N ASN A 16 -0.22 12.11 -18.68
CA ASN A 16 -0.10 13.57 -18.82
C ASN A 16 -0.34 14.36 -17.52
N PHE A 17 -0.92 13.74 -16.50
CA PHE A 17 -1.06 14.33 -15.17
C PHE A 17 0.24 14.36 -14.36
N LEU A 18 1.29 13.65 -14.80
CA LEU A 18 2.59 13.65 -14.17
C LEU A 18 3.49 14.68 -14.82
N ASP A 19 4.06 15.53 -13.99
CA ASP A 19 5.19 16.39 -14.36
C ASP A 19 6.29 15.57 -15.07
N GLN A 20 6.85 16.16 -16.13
CA GLN A 20 7.83 15.50 -16.98
C GLN A 20 9.07 15.07 -16.18
N THR A 21 9.55 15.93 -15.27
CA THR A 21 10.72 15.63 -14.43
C THR A 21 10.47 14.42 -13.53
N LEU A 22 9.27 14.32 -12.95
CA LEU A 22 8.89 13.17 -12.12
C LEU A 22 8.79 11.90 -12.96
N ARG A 23 8.23 11.99 -14.16
CA ARG A 23 8.11 10.86 -15.10
C ARG A 23 9.48 10.32 -15.49
N ASP A 24 10.42 11.20 -15.83
CA ASP A 24 11.77 10.83 -16.23
C ASP A 24 12.56 10.22 -15.06
N LYS A 25 12.42 10.77 -13.86
CA LYS A 25 12.99 10.17 -12.63
C LYS A 25 12.42 8.78 -12.35
N LEU A 26 11.11 8.58 -12.51
CA LEU A 26 10.50 7.26 -12.36
C LEU A 26 11.00 6.29 -13.42
N ASN A 27 11.07 6.70 -14.69
CA ASN A 27 11.47 5.83 -15.81
C ASN A 27 12.95 5.41 -15.74
N SER A 28 13.82 6.28 -15.20
CA SER A 28 15.24 5.98 -14.98
C SER A 28 15.52 5.16 -13.72
N ALA A 29 14.58 5.09 -12.77
CA ALA A 29 14.76 4.32 -11.54
C ALA A 29 14.78 2.80 -11.79
N PHE A 30 15.52 2.06 -10.97
CA PHE A 30 15.64 0.61 -11.07
C PHE A 30 14.27 -0.08 -11.07
N LEU A 31 14.07 -1.01 -12.02
CA LEU A 31 12.86 -1.82 -12.11
C LEU A 31 12.97 -3.03 -11.17
N GLU A 32 12.25 -2.98 -10.06
CA GLU A 32 12.17 -4.07 -9.08
C GLU A 32 10.95 -4.95 -9.36
N GLN A 33 11.14 -6.27 -9.36
CA GLN A 33 10.05 -7.24 -9.34
C GLN A 33 9.81 -7.74 -7.93
N ARG A 34 8.53 -7.81 -7.53
CA ARG A 34 8.12 -8.29 -6.20
C ARG A 34 6.80 -9.05 -6.30
N ILE A 35 6.57 -9.93 -5.33
CA ILE A 35 5.28 -10.56 -5.08
C ILE A 35 4.76 -10.05 -3.72
N ASP A 36 3.56 -9.50 -3.74
CA ASP A 36 2.79 -9.17 -2.53
C ASP A 36 1.68 -10.18 -2.36
N PHE A 37 1.40 -10.54 -1.12
CA PHE A 37 0.27 -11.40 -0.80
C PHE A 37 -0.75 -10.61 0.02
N TYR A 38 -1.92 -10.39 -0.54
CA TYR A 38 -2.98 -9.60 0.07
C TYR A 38 -4.03 -10.50 0.70
N TYR A 39 -4.54 -10.13 1.86
CA TYR A 39 -5.66 -10.83 2.47
C TYR A 39 -6.98 -10.23 1.97
N ASN A 40 -7.87 -11.05 1.45
CA ASN A 40 -9.20 -10.63 1.08
C ASN A 40 -10.07 -10.51 2.34
N LEU A 41 -10.01 -9.34 2.96
CA LEU A 41 -10.80 -9.02 4.15
C LEU A 41 -12.29 -8.81 3.84
N LYS A 42 -12.72 -8.82 2.57
CA LYS A 42 -14.09 -8.46 2.13
C LYS A 42 -14.58 -7.09 2.62
N GLU A 43 -13.69 -6.23 3.10
CA GLU A 43 -14.02 -4.93 3.68
C GLU A 43 -13.28 -3.81 2.98
N ALA A 44 -14.02 -2.77 2.61
CA ALA A 44 -13.53 -1.76 1.67
C ALA A 44 -12.62 -0.68 2.28
N ASN A 45 -12.33 -0.79 3.58
CA ASN A 45 -11.59 0.24 4.31
C ASN A 45 -10.27 -0.29 4.87
N PHE A 46 -9.94 -1.56 4.60
CA PHE A 46 -8.78 -2.21 5.19
C PHE A 46 -7.93 -2.87 4.11
N GLY A 47 -6.62 -2.71 4.25
CA GLY A 47 -5.64 -3.41 3.43
C GLY A 47 -4.61 -4.10 4.27
N LEU A 48 -4.70 -5.41 4.35
CA LEU A 48 -3.70 -6.23 5.02
C LEU A 48 -2.92 -7.02 3.98
N LYS A 49 -1.58 -7.00 4.10
CA LYS A 49 -0.71 -7.75 3.20
C LYS A 49 0.57 -8.22 3.85
N GLU A 50 1.09 -9.32 3.31
CA GLU A 50 2.47 -9.74 3.44
C GLU A 50 3.25 -9.19 2.24
N ARG A 51 4.33 -8.44 2.50
CA ARG A 51 5.25 -7.99 1.45
C ARG A 51 6.63 -8.62 1.63
N GLY A 52 7.19 -9.24 0.59
CA GLY A 52 8.54 -9.79 0.67
C GLY A 52 9.19 -9.90 -0.71
N LYS A 53 10.53 -9.84 -0.75
CA LYS A 53 11.30 -10.23 -1.94
C LYS A 53 11.43 -11.75 -1.91
N MET A 54 11.01 -12.43 -2.95
CA MET A 54 11.25 -13.87 -3.09
C MET A 54 12.69 -14.04 -3.60
N ASN A 55 13.64 -14.23 -2.69
CA ASN A 55 15.01 -14.60 -3.06
C ASN A 55 15.13 -16.12 -2.96
N HIS A 56 14.66 -16.84 -3.99
CA HIS A 56 14.75 -18.28 -4.33
C HIS A 56 14.72 -19.39 -3.23
N LYS A 57 15.03 -19.09 -1.96
CA LYS A 57 15.04 -19.96 -0.77
C LYS A 57 14.55 -19.25 0.50
N VAL A 58 14.49 -17.91 0.53
CA VAL A 58 14.13 -17.13 1.73
C VAL A 58 13.03 -16.12 1.42
N PHE A 59 11.94 -16.18 2.18
CA PHE A 59 10.85 -15.20 2.15
C PHE A 59 10.66 -14.63 3.56
N LEU A 60 11.14 -13.39 3.75
CA LEU A 60 11.02 -12.62 4.99
C LEU A 60 9.94 -11.55 4.82
N PRO A 61 8.67 -11.89 5.05
CA PRO A 61 7.61 -10.93 4.82
C PRO A 61 7.66 -9.80 5.84
N LYS A 62 7.11 -8.68 5.43
CA LYS A 62 6.66 -7.64 6.33
C LYS A 62 5.14 -7.64 6.30
N LEU A 63 4.52 -7.73 7.49
CA LEU A 63 3.09 -7.54 7.65
C LEU A 63 2.80 -6.04 7.63
N GLU A 64 1.88 -5.63 6.76
CA GLU A 64 1.47 -4.23 6.62
C GLU A 64 -0.06 -4.15 6.66
N LEU A 65 -0.59 -3.40 7.63
CA LEU A 65 -2.00 -3.02 7.69
C LEU A 65 -2.14 -1.55 7.30
N LYS A 66 -3.09 -1.28 6.43
CA LYS A 66 -3.50 0.03 5.98
C LYS A 66 -4.98 0.24 6.28
N LEU A 67 -5.31 1.44 6.73
CA LEU A 67 -6.68 1.90 6.92
C LEU A 67 -6.95 2.99 5.90
N LEU A 68 -8.09 2.89 5.21
CA LEU A 68 -8.56 3.92 4.30
C LEU A 68 -9.05 5.09 5.12
N ILE A 69 -8.47 6.25 4.88
CA ILE A 69 -8.81 7.49 5.57
C ILE A 69 -9.79 8.30 4.74
N ASP A 70 -9.54 8.38 3.43
CA ASP A 70 -10.36 9.16 2.52
C ASP A 70 -10.28 8.63 1.09
N ARG A 71 -11.36 8.84 0.33
CA ARG A 71 -11.41 8.64 -1.12
C ARG A 71 -11.59 10.00 -1.78
N VAL A 72 -10.57 10.44 -2.50
CA VAL A 72 -10.64 11.66 -3.29
C VAL A 72 -11.50 11.37 -4.52
N GLY A 73 -12.49 12.20 -4.82
CA GLY A 73 -13.67 11.88 -5.65
C GLY A 73 -13.42 11.25 -7.03
N TRP A 74 -12.24 11.41 -7.62
CA TRP A 74 -11.82 10.73 -8.85
C TRP A 74 -11.16 9.37 -8.58
N GLY A 75 -11.35 8.80 -7.39
CA GLY A 75 -11.03 7.43 -6.99
C GLY A 75 -9.65 7.20 -6.38
N ALA A 76 -8.81 8.23 -6.28
CA ALA A 76 -7.57 8.10 -5.53
C ALA A 76 -7.86 7.96 -4.03
N GLU A 77 -6.99 7.25 -3.33
CA GLU A 77 -7.20 6.86 -1.95
C GLU A 77 -6.07 7.34 -1.06
N LEU A 78 -6.44 7.94 0.08
CA LEU A 78 -5.52 8.26 1.15
C LEU A 78 -5.59 7.16 2.22
N TRP A 79 -4.46 6.52 2.44
CA TRP A 79 -4.28 5.43 3.38
C TRP A 79 -3.35 5.84 4.51
N GLU A 80 -3.65 5.34 5.70
CA GLU A 80 -2.72 5.36 6.82
C GLU A 80 -2.19 3.95 7.08
N LYS A 81 -0.87 3.79 7.04
CA LYS A 81 -0.17 2.56 7.42
C LYS A 81 -0.03 2.54 8.94
N CYS A 82 -0.96 1.85 9.58
CA CYS A 82 -1.01 1.72 11.03
C CYS A 82 -0.10 0.59 11.53
N VAL A 83 0.08 -0.50 10.77
CA VAL A 83 0.96 -1.61 11.18
C VAL A 83 2.02 -1.86 10.13
N LYS A 84 3.27 -2.04 10.56
CA LYS A 84 4.42 -2.27 9.67
C LYS A 84 5.50 -3.13 10.37
N ILE A 85 5.29 -4.45 10.40
CA ILE A 85 6.10 -5.37 11.22
C ILE A 85 6.97 -6.25 10.33
N GLN A 86 8.29 -6.23 10.56
CA GLN A 86 9.22 -7.12 9.86
C GLN A 86 9.23 -8.50 10.53
N VAL A 87 8.96 -9.55 9.76
CA VAL A 87 9.08 -10.92 10.26
C VAL A 87 10.55 -11.32 10.18
N LYS A 88 11.10 -11.76 11.31
CA LYS A 88 12.53 -12.12 11.44
C LYS A 88 12.85 -13.50 10.85
N LYS A 89 11.87 -14.41 10.84
CA LYS A 89 12.03 -15.78 10.34
C LYS A 89 11.48 -15.89 8.93
N SER A 90 12.18 -16.66 8.09
CA SER A 90 11.68 -17.00 6.76
C SER A 90 10.47 -17.91 6.90
N ILE A 91 9.46 -17.73 6.06
CA ILE A 91 8.28 -18.59 6.00
C ILE A 91 8.08 -19.12 4.58
N ASN A 92 7.22 -20.13 4.43
CA ASN A 92 6.80 -20.58 3.11
C ASN A 92 5.81 -19.55 2.51
N PRO A 93 6.10 -18.92 1.37
CA PRO A 93 5.22 -17.91 0.76
C PRO A 93 3.89 -18.48 0.25
N PHE A 94 3.78 -19.79 0.04
CA PHE A 94 2.51 -20.45 -0.32
C PHE A 94 1.62 -20.69 0.92
N ILE A 95 2.22 -20.83 2.11
CA ILE A 95 1.48 -20.96 3.38
C ILE A 95 1.19 -19.58 3.99
N GLY A 96 2.16 -18.66 3.96
CA GLY A 96 2.09 -17.32 4.55
C GLY A 96 2.10 -17.34 6.08
N LEU A 97 1.76 -16.20 6.68
CA LEU A 97 1.73 -16.05 8.14
C LEU A 97 0.53 -16.78 8.74
N SER A 98 0.74 -17.39 9.92
CA SER A 98 -0.35 -18.02 10.67
C SER A 98 -1.34 -16.96 11.17
N ARG A 99 -2.59 -17.36 11.35
CA ARG A 99 -3.66 -16.46 11.82
C ARG A 99 -3.35 -15.90 13.21
N GLU A 100 -2.82 -16.75 14.09
CA GLU A 100 -2.43 -16.42 15.46
C GLU A 100 -1.36 -15.34 15.45
N PHE A 101 -0.33 -15.49 14.60
CA PHE A 101 0.73 -14.49 14.45
C PHE A 101 0.18 -13.15 13.99
N ILE A 102 -0.72 -13.13 13.00
CA ILE A 102 -1.35 -11.90 12.50
C ILE A 102 -2.13 -11.23 13.63
N ILE A 103 -3.00 -11.97 14.31
CA ILE A 103 -3.85 -11.46 15.40
C ILE A 103 -3.00 -10.87 16.55
N GLU A 104 -1.95 -11.58 16.96
CA GLU A 104 -1.04 -11.13 18.02
C GLU A 104 -0.37 -9.81 17.63
N ASN A 105 0.20 -9.75 16.43
CA ASN A 105 0.93 -8.58 15.95
C ASN A 105 0.02 -7.37 15.73
N LEU A 106 -1.21 -7.57 15.26
CA LEU A 106 -2.23 -6.52 15.20
C LEU A 106 -2.60 -6.03 16.60
N THR A 107 -2.74 -6.94 17.56
CA THR A 107 -3.05 -6.60 18.97
C THR A 107 -1.92 -5.79 19.60
N LEU A 108 -0.65 -6.19 19.41
CA LEU A 108 0.52 -5.46 19.91
C LEU A 108 0.61 -4.06 19.30
N ALA A 109 0.42 -3.95 17.98
CA ALA A 109 0.43 -2.66 17.31
C ALA A 109 -0.70 -1.73 17.83
N SER A 110 -1.89 -2.28 18.11
CA SER A 110 -3.03 -1.52 18.66
C SER A 110 -2.71 -0.85 20.00
N ARG A 111 -1.93 -1.54 20.86
CA ARG A 111 -1.55 -1.02 22.18
C ARG A 111 -0.59 0.17 22.06
N SER A 112 0.23 0.19 21.00
CA SER A 112 1.22 1.24 20.76
C SER A 112 0.69 2.49 20.05
N LEU A 113 -0.41 2.38 19.28
CA LEU A 113 -0.90 3.46 18.40
C LEU A 113 -1.87 4.44 19.06
N HIS A 114 -2.03 4.38 20.39
CA HIS A 114 -3.14 4.98 21.13
C HIS A 114 -4.52 4.52 20.61
N GLN A 115 -5.60 4.78 21.35
CA GLN A 115 -6.94 4.19 21.14
C GLN A 115 -7.55 4.33 19.73
N LYS A 116 -6.98 5.18 18.86
CA LYS A 116 -7.47 5.59 17.54
C LYS A 116 -7.87 4.42 16.62
N TYR A 117 -7.12 3.32 16.60
CA TYR A 117 -7.38 2.17 15.69
C TYR A 117 -7.93 0.92 16.40
N SER A 118 -8.28 1.02 17.67
CA SER A 118 -8.72 -0.12 18.47
C SER A 118 -9.94 -0.82 17.84
N LYS A 119 -10.95 -0.05 17.41
CA LYS A 119 -12.18 -0.59 16.79
C LYS A 119 -11.88 -1.34 15.49
N ASP A 120 -11.05 -0.76 14.62
CA ASP A 120 -10.68 -1.38 13.33
C ASP A 120 -9.89 -2.67 13.54
N ILE A 121 -8.96 -2.68 14.48
CA ILE A 121 -8.18 -3.87 14.81
C ILE A 121 -9.07 -4.99 15.37
N HIS A 122 -10.04 -4.66 16.24
CA HIS A 122 -11.02 -5.64 16.72
C HIS A 122 -11.89 -6.20 15.58
N ARG A 123 -12.23 -5.36 14.60
CA ARG A 123 -13.00 -5.79 13.42
C ARG A 123 -12.20 -6.75 12.56
N ILE A 124 -10.94 -6.45 12.27
CA ILE A 124 -10.05 -7.33 11.50
C ILE A 124 -9.83 -8.66 12.22
N LYS A 125 -9.61 -8.64 13.55
CA LYS A 125 -9.49 -9.88 14.35
C LYS A 125 -10.70 -10.79 14.18
N ARG A 126 -11.91 -10.23 14.30
CA ARG A 126 -13.15 -10.99 14.10
C ARG A 126 -13.26 -11.60 12.71
N LEU A 127 -12.70 -10.97 11.67
CA LEU A 127 -12.65 -11.59 10.33
C LEU A 127 -11.75 -12.83 10.34
N PHE A 128 -10.59 -12.79 11.00
CA PHE A 128 -9.67 -13.93 11.07
C PHE A 128 -10.21 -15.08 11.95
N GLU A 129 -11.05 -14.75 12.94
CA GLU A 129 -11.70 -15.72 13.82
C GLU A 129 -12.92 -16.38 13.14
N ASN A 130 -13.70 -15.63 12.36
CA ASN A 130 -15.02 -16.07 11.87
C ASN A 130 -15.09 -16.31 10.36
N SER A 131 -14.03 -16.10 9.59
CA SER A 131 -14.06 -16.22 8.13
C SER A 131 -12.84 -16.93 7.57
N ASP A 132 -13.03 -17.61 6.43
CA ASP A 132 -11.93 -18.09 5.62
C ASP A 132 -11.36 -16.94 4.78
N ILE A 133 -10.40 -16.23 5.38
CA ILE A 133 -9.69 -15.15 4.71
C ILE A 133 -8.72 -15.75 3.69
N ARG A 134 -9.04 -15.57 2.41
CA ARG A 134 -8.18 -15.98 1.31
C ARG A 134 -7.02 -15.02 1.12
N ARG A 135 -5.87 -15.58 0.74
CA ARG A 135 -4.70 -14.81 0.34
C ARG A 135 -4.59 -14.75 -1.18
N VAL A 136 -4.40 -13.56 -1.72
CA VAL A 136 -4.34 -13.26 -3.15
C VAL A 136 -2.91 -12.85 -3.50
N GLU A 137 -2.29 -13.58 -4.41
CA GLU A 137 -0.99 -13.22 -4.96
C GLU A 137 -1.12 -12.03 -5.92
N VAL A 138 -0.24 -11.04 -5.75
CA VAL A 138 -0.15 -9.85 -6.60
C VAL A 138 1.28 -9.71 -7.08
N LYS A 139 1.49 -9.95 -8.37
CA LYS A 139 2.78 -9.72 -9.01
C LYS A 139 2.94 -8.24 -9.29
N LYS A 140 4.10 -7.69 -8.94
CA LYS A 140 4.38 -6.26 -9.01
C LYS A 140 5.71 -6.00 -9.71
N LYS A 141 5.70 -5.17 -10.75
CA LYS A 141 6.91 -4.56 -11.33
C LYS A 141 6.87 -3.09 -10.99
N ARG A 142 7.82 -2.60 -10.20
CA ARG A 142 7.80 -1.24 -9.67
C ARG A 142 9.08 -0.47 -9.93
N ARG A 143 8.94 0.83 -10.11
CA ARG A 143 10.03 1.82 -10.09
C ARG A 143 9.74 2.80 -8.96
N LYS A 144 10.72 3.02 -8.08
CA LYS A 144 10.56 3.86 -6.89
C LYS A 144 11.72 4.85 -6.79
N ILE A 145 11.38 6.10 -6.49
CA ILE A 145 12.32 7.19 -6.22
C ILE A 145 12.05 7.79 -4.84
N ASP A 146 13.11 8.21 -4.16
CA ASP A 146 13.02 9.03 -2.95
C ASP A 146 13.19 10.51 -3.34
N ILE A 147 12.27 11.36 -2.90
CA ILE A 147 12.31 12.79 -3.16
C ILE A 147 13.17 13.43 -2.06
N LYS A 148 14.33 13.97 -2.43
CA LYS A 148 15.33 14.47 -1.47
C LYS A 148 15.08 15.92 -1.01
N ASP A 149 14.47 16.74 -1.86
CA ASP A 149 14.28 18.18 -1.64
C ASP A 149 12.93 18.48 -0.97
N ILE A 150 12.71 17.90 0.20
CA ILE A 150 11.50 18.16 0.99
C ILE A 150 11.81 19.29 1.97
N PRO A 151 10.98 20.35 2.04
CA PRO A 151 11.13 21.39 3.05
C PRO A 151 11.23 20.77 4.44
N ARG A 152 12.21 21.21 5.24
CA ARG A 152 12.29 20.82 6.65
C ARG A 152 11.09 21.42 7.38
N ASP A 153 10.38 20.60 8.15
CA ASP A 153 9.36 21.09 9.07
C ASP A 153 10.08 21.50 10.36
N PRO A 154 10.09 22.79 10.74
CA PRO A 154 10.81 23.27 11.91
C PRO A 154 10.27 22.69 13.23
N ILE A 155 9.07 22.09 13.22
CA ILE A 155 8.40 21.54 14.41
C ILE A 155 8.75 20.06 14.61
N ILE A 156 9.21 19.36 13.57
CA ILE A 156 9.43 17.90 13.60
C ILE A 156 10.92 17.59 13.57
N SER A 157 11.46 17.08 14.69
CA SER A 157 12.86 16.66 14.81
C SER A 157 13.24 15.45 13.94
N ASN A 158 12.25 14.69 13.48
CA ASN A 158 12.47 13.52 12.64
C ASN A 158 12.70 13.89 11.17
N LYS A 159 13.65 13.22 10.52
CA LYS A 159 13.89 13.31 9.08
C LYS A 159 12.60 13.01 8.30
N ILE A 160 12.11 14.00 7.57
CA ILE A 160 10.96 13.85 6.68
C ILE A 160 11.38 13.01 5.47
N THR A 161 10.50 12.10 5.06
CA THR A 161 10.69 11.24 3.90
C THR A 161 9.48 11.35 3.00
N LEU A 162 9.72 11.40 1.69
CA LEU A 162 8.70 11.34 0.66
C LEU A 162 9.26 10.46 -0.45
N SER A 163 8.47 9.50 -0.90
CA SER A 163 8.86 8.62 -1.98
C SER A 163 7.73 8.47 -2.97
N PHE A 164 8.08 8.35 -4.25
CA PHE A 164 7.13 8.20 -5.34
C PHE A 164 7.41 6.89 -6.07
N GLU A 165 6.37 6.12 -6.31
CA GLU A 165 6.42 4.82 -6.94
C GLU A 165 5.40 4.74 -8.08
N LYS A 166 5.85 4.19 -9.21
CA LYS A 166 5.01 3.69 -10.31
C LYS A 166 5.14 2.18 -10.33
N ALA A 167 4.02 1.47 -10.43
CA ALA A 167 4.07 0.02 -10.53
C ALA A 167 2.98 -0.56 -11.42
N GLU A 168 3.37 -1.50 -12.26
CA GLU A 168 2.47 -2.45 -12.91
C GLU A 168 2.17 -3.57 -11.92
N ILE A 169 0.89 -3.77 -11.61
CA ILE A 169 0.41 -4.87 -10.77
C ILE A 169 -0.42 -5.81 -11.63
N SER A 170 -0.29 -7.11 -11.38
CA SER A 170 -1.05 -8.15 -12.08
C SER A 170 -1.67 -9.11 -11.10
N ILE A 171 -2.97 -9.37 -11.27
CA ILE A 171 -3.81 -10.16 -10.36
C ILE A 171 -4.85 -10.88 -11.20
N LEU A 172 -4.93 -12.22 -11.07
CA LEU A 172 -5.91 -13.07 -11.77
C LEU A 172 -6.22 -12.64 -13.22
N LYS A 173 -5.16 -12.47 -14.02
CA LYS A 173 -5.17 -12.09 -15.45
C LYS A 173 -5.54 -10.63 -15.77
N GLN A 174 -5.81 -9.80 -14.76
CA GLN A 174 -5.96 -8.36 -14.94
C GLN A 174 -4.67 -7.63 -14.57
N SER A 175 -4.35 -6.57 -15.31
CA SER A 175 -3.17 -5.75 -15.08
C SER A 175 -3.55 -4.28 -14.93
N TRP A 176 -2.90 -3.62 -13.98
CA TRP A 176 -3.17 -2.24 -13.61
C TRP A 176 -1.86 -1.48 -13.46
N ILE A 177 -1.89 -0.18 -13.74
CA ILE A 177 -0.84 0.74 -13.32
C ILE A 177 -1.26 1.41 -12.02
N THR A 178 -0.31 1.52 -11.10
CA THR A 178 -0.48 2.20 -9.83
C THR A 178 0.55 3.28 -9.67
N TYR A 179 0.11 4.40 -9.11
CA TYR A 179 0.97 5.47 -8.63
C TYR A 179 0.77 5.59 -7.12
N GLU A 180 1.86 5.57 -6.38
CA GLU A 180 1.89 5.56 -4.93
C GLU A 180 2.87 6.60 -4.42
N ILE A 181 2.41 7.49 -3.56
CA ILE A 181 3.25 8.47 -2.88
C ILE A 181 3.18 8.20 -1.38
N GLU A 182 4.31 7.91 -0.76
CA GLU A 182 4.40 7.64 0.68
C GLU A 182 5.16 8.77 1.39
N SER A 183 4.67 9.18 2.56
CA SER A 183 5.35 10.12 3.45
C SER A 183 5.18 9.73 4.93
N ASN A 184 6.17 10.03 5.76
CA ASN A 184 5.98 9.99 7.22
C ASN A 184 5.26 11.24 7.77
N ASN A 185 5.04 12.26 6.94
CA ASN A 185 4.34 13.51 7.28
C ASN A 185 3.15 13.75 6.32
N LEU A 186 1.94 13.89 6.87
CA LEU A 186 0.71 14.08 6.08
C LEU A 186 0.67 15.43 5.36
N SER A 187 1.11 16.51 6.02
CA SER A 187 1.12 17.85 5.44
C SER A 187 2.04 17.91 4.22
N VAL A 188 3.22 17.28 4.31
CA VAL A 188 4.16 17.16 3.18
C VAL A 188 3.54 16.38 2.02
N LEU A 189 2.84 15.27 2.32
CA LEU A 189 2.14 14.49 1.30
C LEU A 189 1.09 15.36 0.59
N ARG A 190 0.22 16.05 1.34
CA ARG A 190 -0.82 16.93 0.80
C ARG A 190 -0.24 18.06 -0.04
N ASN A 191 0.83 18.71 0.42
CA ASN A 191 1.51 19.78 -0.31
C ASN A 191 2.10 19.27 -1.62
N PHE A 192 2.71 18.08 -1.61
CA PHE A 192 3.24 17.48 -2.83
C PHE A 192 2.13 17.17 -3.84
N LEU A 193 1.01 16.60 -3.39
CA LEU A 193 -0.13 16.31 -4.26
C LEU A 193 -0.71 17.59 -4.89
N ALA A 194 -0.88 18.65 -4.09
CA ALA A 194 -1.40 19.94 -4.55
C ALA A 194 -0.45 20.60 -5.56
N LYS A 195 0.86 20.66 -5.27
CA LYS A 195 1.86 21.27 -6.14
C LYS A 195 1.93 20.62 -7.51
N ASN A 196 1.84 19.29 -7.56
CA ASN A 196 1.96 18.52 -8.80
C ASN A 196 0.63 18.35 -9.54
N GLN A 197 -0.45 18.98 -9.05
CA GLN A 197 -1.79 18.93 -9.65
C GLN A 197 -2.21 17.52 -10.06
N LEU A 198 -1.83 16.52 -9.24
CA LEU A 198 -2.10 15.12 -9.51
C LEU A 198 -3.60 14.89 -9.42
N SER A 199 -4.29 15.16 -10.52
CA SER A 199 -5.73 15.01 -10.69
C SER A 199 -5.94 14.39 -12.05
N GLN A 200 -6.55 13.21 -12.08
CA GLN A 200 -7.02 12.59 -13.30
C GLN A 200 -8.48 12.25 -13.19
N ARG A 201 -9.18 12.34 -14.32
CA ARG A 201 -10.47 11.69 -14.53
C ARG A 201 -10.20 10.43 -15.37
N GLY A 202 -10.53 9.27 -14.82
CA GLY A 202 -10.42 7.96 -15.45
C GLY A 202 -11.21 6.95 -14.62
N LEU A 203 -11.42 5.73 -15.11
CA LEU A 203 -12.01 4.66 -14.31
C LEU A 203 -11.02 4.28 -13.22
N VAL A 204 -11.24 4.82 -12.03
CA VAL A 204 -10.37 4.60 -10.89
C VAL A 204 -11.02 3.57 -9.97
N MET A 205 -10.36 2.42 -9.89
CA MET A 205 -10.73 1.41 -8.91
C MET A 205 -9.94 1.62 -7.63
N GLY A 206 -10.65 1.77 -6.51
CA GLY A 206 -10.02 1.75 -5.19
C GLY A 206 -9.44 0.39 -4.86
N TYR A 207 -8.48 0.37 -3.94
CA TYR A 207 -7.77 -0.81 -3.47
C TYR A 207 -8.66 -1.98 -3.01
N PRO A 208 -9.87 -1.78 -2.46
CA PRO A 208 -10.70 -2.93 -2.13
C PRO A 208 -11.47 -3.47 -3.33
N LYS A 209 -11.72 -2.69 -4.38
CA LYS A 209 -12.52 -3.17 -5.51
C LYS A 209 -11.77 -4.24 -6.31
N PHE A 210 -10.46 -4.08 -6.52
CA PHE A 210 -9.68 -5.09 -7.25
C PHE A 210 -9.44 -6.38 -6.44
N ILE A 211 -9.43 -6.33 -5.09
CA ILE A 211 -9.30 -7.53 -4.24
C ILE A 211 -10.67 -8.20 -4.02
N GLN A 212 -11.74 -7.42 -3.88
CA GLN A 212 -13.08 -7.94 -3.59
C GLN A 212 -13.72 -8.61 -4.81
N MET A 213 -13.44 -8.16 -6.03
CA MET A 213 -13.91 -8.82 -7.27
C MET A 213 -13.35 -10.24 -7.47
N ILE A 214 -12.46 -10.70 -6.59
CA ILE A 214 -11.74 -11.98 -6.66
C ILE A 214 -12.42 -13.10 -5.84
N ALA A 215 -13.67 -12.89 -5.42
CA ALA A 215 -14.48 -13.97 -4.85
C ALA A 215 -15.94 -13.84 -5.32
N PRO A 216 -16.46 -14.74 -6.17
CA PRO A 216 -17.88 -15.08 -6.08
C PRO A 216 -18.22 -15.59 -4.67
#